data_AF-A0A937YCS9-F1
#
_entry.id   AF-A0A937YCS9-F1
#
_cell.length_a   1.000
_cell.length_b   1.000
_cell.length_c   1.000
_cell.angle_alpha   90.00
_cell.angle_beta   90.00
_cell.angle_gamma   90.00
#
_symmetry.space_group_name_H-M   'P 1'
#
loop_
_entity.id
_entity.type
_entity.pdbx_description
1 polymer ?
#
loop_
_entity_poly.entity_id
_entity_poly.type
_entity_poly.pdbx_seq_one_letter_code
_entity_poly.pdbx_strand_id
1 'polypeptide(L)'
;MRTSFLPFCRPSISEEDIAAVGDVLRSGWITTGPKVAELESLIARRTGAAEAIAATSGTALMQLAIEAMGIGPGDEVVGPSLTWVSTPNVVELRGATNVFVDVDPDTLLVGADAIDAAITP
;
A
#
# COMPACT_ATOMS: atom_id res chain seq x y z
N MET A 1 -4.10 -31.31 -20.20
CA MET A 1 -3.21 -30.15 -19.95
C MET A 1 -3.58 -29.03 -20.89
N ARG A 2 -3.53 -27.77 -20.45
CA ARG A 2 -3.72 -26.62 -21.36
C ARG A 2 -2.54 -26.58 -22.35
N THR A 3 -2.82 -26.28 -23.61
CA THR A 3 -1.80 -26.15 -24.66
C THR A 3 -1.10 -24.78 -24.66
N SER A 4 -1.65 -23.80 -23.93
CA SER A 4 -1.11 -22.44 -23.81
C SER A 4 -0.74 -22.10 -22.37
N PHE A 5 0.39 -21.40 -22.17
CA PHE A 5 0.79 -20.86 -20.88
C PHE A 5 -0.25 -19.87 -20.32
N LEU A 6 -0.67 -20.08 -19.08
CA LEU A 6 -1.54 -19.19 -18.34
C LEU A 6 -0.69 -18.42 -17.31
N PRO A 7 -0.35 -17.15 -17.57
CA PRO A 7 0.45 -16.37 -16.62
C PRO A 7 -0.36 -15.99 -15.39
N PHE A 8 0.33 -15.91 -14.25
CA PHE A 8 -0.26 -15.48 -12.98
C PHE A 8 -0.63 -13.99 -12.98
N CYS A 9 0.21 -13.15 -13.57
CA CYS A 9 -0.03 -11.71 -13.71
C CYS A 9 0.36 -11.24 -15.12
N ARG A 10 -0.50 -10.43 -15.75
CA ARG A 10 -0.20 -9.68 -16.97
C ARG A 10 -0.49 -8.21 -16.68
N PRO A 11 0.43 -7.28 -16.96
CA PRO A 11 0.16 -5.86 -16.79
C PRO A 11 -0.96 -5.44 -17.76
N SER A 12 -1.84 -4.56 -17.30
CA SER A 12 -2.82 -3.89 -18.14
C SER A 12 -2.22 -2.57 -18.60
N ILE A 13 -1.90 -2.47 -19.88
CA ILE A 13 -1.33 -1.27 -20.52
C ILE A 13 -2.07 -1.07 -21.84
N SER A 14 -2.66 0.11 -22.00
CA SER A 14 -3.39 0.56 -23.18
C SER A 14 -2.56 1.54 -24.02
N GLU A 15 -3.03 1.87 -25.22
CA GLU A 15 -2.41 2.93 -26.04
C GLU A 15 -2.51 4.32 -25.37
N GLU A 16 -3.53 4.54 -24.54
CA GLU A 16 -3.66 5.77 -23.76
C GLU A 16 -2.55 5.90 -22.72
N ASP A 17 -2.20 4.80 -22.03
CA ASP A 17 -1.09 4.77 -21.07
C ASP A 17 0.25 5.07 -21.78
N ILE A 18 0.47 4.48 -22.96
CA ILE A 18 1.68 4.69 -23.77
C ILE A 18 1.76 6.15 -24.23
N ALA A 19 0.66 6.72 -24.70
CA ALA A 19 0.59 8.12 -25.11
C ALA A 19 0.89 9.07 -23.93
N ALA A 20 0.28 8.82 -22.77
CA ALA A 20 0.49 9.61 -21.56
C ALA A 20 1.95 9.61 -21.10
N VAL A 21 2.62 8.45 -21.14
CA VAL A 21 4.06 8.35 -20.86
C VAL A 21 4.87 9.13 -21.91
N GLY A 22 4.50 9.00 -23.20
CA GLY A 22 5.14 9.75 -24.28
C GLY A 22 5.05 11.27 -24.09
N ASP A 23 3.92 11.77 -23.61
CA ASP A 23 3.73 13.20 -23.33
C ASP A 23 4.62 13.68 -22.18
N VAL A 24 4.75 12.89 -21.11
CA VAL A 24 5.68 13.18 -20.01
C VAL A 24 7.12 13.25 -20.52
N LEU A 25 7.56 12.28 -21.34
CA LEU A 25 8.91 12.25 -21.89
C LEU A 25 9.20 13.46 -22.78
N ARG A 26 8.21 13.95 -23.53
CA ARG A 26 8.34 15.17 -24.36
C ARG A 26 8.27 16.47 -23.56
N SER A 27 7.64 16.45 -22.37
CA SER A 27 7.49 17.64 -21.53
C SER A 27 8.77 18.13 -20.87
N GLY A 28 9.80 17.27 -20.78
CA GLY A 28 11.02 17.54 -20.01
C GLY A 28 10.88 17.34 -18.49
N TRP A 29 9.69 17.02 -17.98
CA TRP A 29 9.42 16.81 -16.57
C TRP A 29 9.31 15.31 -16.22
N ILE A 30 10.46 14.63 -16.15
CA ILE A 30 10.55 13.16 -16.02
C ILE A 30 10.58 12.63 -14.57
N THR A 31 10.58 13.53 -13.58
CA THR A 31 10.50 13.21 -12.15
C THR A 31 9.20 13.78 -11.55
N THR A 32 9.06 13.82 -10.23
CA THR A 32 7.89 14.40 -9.55
C THR A 32 7.53 15.78 -10.11
N GLY A 33 6.28 15.93 -10.54
CA GLY A 33 5.85 17.09 -11.32
C GLY A 33 4.33 17.17 -11.49
N PRO A 34 3.86 17.96 -12.49
CA PRO A 34 2.43 18.23 -12.67
C PRO A 34 1.56 16.99 -12.80
N LYS A 35 2.05 15.91 -13.43
CA LYS A 35 1.32 14.65 -13.55
C LYS A 35 1.15 13.89 -12.24
N VAL A 36 2.08 14.07 -11.29
CA VAL A 36 1.93 13.53 -9.93
C VAL A 36 0.83 14.30 -9.18
N ALA A 37 0.84 15.63 -9.23
CA ALA A 37 -0.21 16.45 -8.60
C ALA A 37 -1.61 16.19 -9.21
N GLU A 38 -1.67 15.94 -10.52
CA GLU A 38 -2.90 15.52 -11.20
C GLU A 38 -3.39 14.16 -10.68
N LEU A 39 -2.49 13.17 -10.57
CA LEU A 39 -2.80 11.85 -10.00
C LEU A 39 -3.31 11.97 -8.56
N GLU A 40 -2.61 12.70 -7.70
CA GLU A 40 -3.01 12.91 -6.30
C GLU A 40 -4.40 13.54 -6.21
N SER A 41 -4.65 14.59 -7.01
CA SER A 41 -5.96 15.23 -7.08
C SER A 41 -7.06 14.26 -7.54
N LEU A 42 -6.76 13.38 -8.51
CA LEU A 42 -7.71 12.36 -8.98
C LEU A 42 -7.99 11.31 -7.90
N ILE A 43 -6.98 10.85 -7.18
CA ILE A 43 -7.12 9.87 -6.12
C ILE A 43 -7.92 10.45 -4.95
N ALA A 44 -7.60 11.67 -4.49
CA ALA A 44 -8.34 12.35 -3.43
C ALA A 44 -9.83 12.48 -3.78
N ARG A 45 -10.15 12.91 -5.01
CA ARG A 45 -11.55 12.95 -5.49
C ARG A 45 -12.20 11.57 -5.56
N ARG A 46 -11.45 10.53 -5.96
CA ARG A 46 -11.99 9.18 -6.16
C ARG A 46 -12.31 8.49 -4.84
N THR A 47 -11.52 8.73 -3.80
CA THR A 47 -11.65 8.14 -2.46
C THR A 47 -12.49 9.00 -1.51
N GLY A 48 -12.62 10.31 -1.78
CA GLY A 48 -13.23 11.26 -0.88
C GLY A 48 -12.30 11.73 0.25
N ALA A 49 -11.01 11.37 0.19
CA ALA A 49 -10.01 11.86 1.13
C ALA A 49 -9.77 13.37 0.92
N ALA A 50 -9.39 14.07 1.99
CA ALA A 50 -9.04 15.49 1.91
C ALA A 50 -7.80 15.72 1.03
N GLU A 51 -6.82 14.82 1.13
CA GLU A 51 -5.57 14.85 0.39
C GLU A 51 -5.18 13.43 -0.03
N ALA A 52 -4.33 13.31 -1.06
CA ALA A 52 -3.70 12.05 -1.44
C ALA A 52 -2.22 12.28 -1.74
N ILE A 53 -1.39 11.28 -1.44
CA ILE A 53 0.06 11.33 -1.65
C ILE A 53 0.46 10.16 -2.53
N ALA A 54 1.18 10.45 -3.62
CA ALA A 54 1.80 9.43 -4.45
C ALA A 54 3.24 9.17 -3.98
N ALA A 55 3.63 7.89 -3.90
CA ALA A 55 5.01 7.50 -3.65
C ALA A 55 5.43 6.38 -4.60
N THR A 56 6.71 6.00 -4.53
CA THR A 56 7.32 5.00 -5.42
C THR A 56 6.77 3.58 -5.21
N SER A 57 6.17 3.28 -4.06
CA SER A 57 5.58 1.97 -3.77
C SER A 57 4.61 2.03 -2.59
N GLY A 58 3.77 1.00 -2.44
CA GLY A 58 2.94 0.82 -1.24
C GLY A 58 3.75 0.69 0.05
N THR A 59 4.93 0.06 0.01
CA THR A 59 5.84 -0.02 1.17
C THR A 59 6.33 1.34 1.60
N ALA A 60 6.71 2.22 0.66
CA ALA A 60 7.11 3.59 0.98
C ALA A 60 5.96 4.38 1.63
N LEU A 61 4.73 4.22 1.14
CA LEU A 61 3.54 4.84 1.76
C LEU A 61 3.30 4.32 3.18
N MET A 62 3.40 3.01 3.41
CA MET A 62 3.23 2.44 4.75
C MET A 62 4.32 2.94 5.71
N GLN A 63 5.57 3.04 5.25
CA GLN A 63 6.65 3.60 6.06
C GLN A 63 6.39 5.08 6.43
N LEU A 64 5.95 5.89 5.47
CA LEU A 64 5.55 7.29 5.73
C LEU A 64 4.37 7.37 6.70
N ALA A 65 3.38 6.47 6.60
CA ALA A 65 2.23 6.44 7.48
C ALA A 65 2.61 6.10 8.93
N ILE A 66 3.41 5.03 9.13
CA ILE A 66 3.92 4.64 10.46
C ILE A 66 4.74 5.78 11.07
N GLU A 67 5.60 6.42 10.27
CA GLU A 67 6.40 7.58 10.71
C GLU A 67 5.54 8.79 11.08
N ALA A 68 4.54 9.13 10.27
CA ALA A 68 3.64 10.25 10.53
C ALA A 68 2.76 10.03 11.78
N MET A 69 2.44 8.77 12.11
CA MET A 69 1.74 8.41 13.35
C MET A 69 2.66 8.45 14.58
N GLY A 70 3.97 8.61 14.42
CA GLY A 70 4.92 8.65 15.52
C GLY A 70 5.25 7.28 16.12
N ILE A 71 4.90 6.20 15.44
CA ILE A 71 5.12 4.82 15.92
C ILE A 71 6.63 4.50 15.97
N GLY A 72 7.05 3.90 17.07
CA GLY A 72 8.43 3.53 17.34
C GLY A 72 8.61 2.56 18.51
N PRO A 73 9.80 2.54 19.15
CA PRO A 73 10.11 1.60 20.23
C PRO A 73 9.16 1.71 21.41
N GLY A 74 8.60 0.57 21.82
CA GLY A 74 7.62 0.47 22.90
C GLY A 74 6.16 0.48 22.42
N ASP A 75 5.90 0.82 21.16
CA ASP A 75 4.56 0.73 20.58
C ASP A 75 4.28 -0.68 20.04
N GLU A 76 3.01 -1.08 20.12
CA GLU A 76 2.48 -2.30 19.52
C GLU A 76 1.62 -1.98 18.30
N VAL A 77 1.79 -2.74 17.21
CA VAL A 77 0.94 -2.65 16.01
C VAL A 77 0.26 -3.99 15.79
N VAL A 78 -1.06 -4.01 15.99
CA VAL A 78 -1.90 -5.19 15.79
C VAL A 78 -2.22 -5.37 14.31
N GLY A 79 -2.02 -6.57 13.77
CA GLY A 79 -2.28 -6.88 12.36
C GLY A 79 -2.47 -8.36 12.05
N PRO A 80 -2.96 -8.70 10.85
CA PRO A 80 -3.18 -10.09 10.44
C PRO A 80 -1.87 -10.88 10.34
N SER A 81 -1.89 -12.14 10.76
CA SER A 81 -0.80 -13.12 10.56
C SER A 81 -0.57 -13.45 9.08
N LEU A 82 -1.63 -13.36 8.26
CA LEU A 82 -1.60 -13.61 6.81
C LEU A 82 -1.67 -12.27 6.04
N THR A 83 -0.51 -11.77 5.60
CA THR A 83 -0.40 -10.51 4.83
C THR A 83 0.84 -10.47 3.96
N TRP A 84 0.99 -9.42 3.15
CA TRP A 84 2.24 -9.15 2.43
C TRP A 84 3.33 -8.68 3.40
N VAL A 85 4.55 -9.19 3.22
CA VAL A 85 5.68 -9.06 4.15
C VAL A 85 6.06 -7.63 4.49
N SER A 86 5.80 -6.65 3.60
CA SER A 86 6.14 -5.27 3.91
C SER A 86 5.29 -4.66 5.01
N THR A 87 4.09 -5.22 5.29
CA THR A 87 3.21 -4.77 6.36
C THR A 87 3.87 -4.89 7.74
N PRO A 88 4.34 -6.08 8.20
CA PRO A 88 5.05 -6.17 9.47
C PRO A 88 6.46 -5.59 9.42
N ASN A 89 7.14 -5.62 8.27
CA ASN A 89 8.52 -5.13 8.17
C ASN A 89 8.62 -3.62 8.46
N VAL A 90 7.65 -2.81 8.03
CA VAL A 90 7.72 -1.36 8.31
C VAL A 90 7.56 -1.04 9.80
N VAL A 91 6.88 -1.90 10.56
CA VAL A 91 6.75 -1.82 12.02
C VAL A 91 8.09 -2.16 12.68
N GLU A 92 8.67 -3.30 12.32
CA GLU A 92 9.97 -3.76 12.85
C GLU A 92 11.10 -2.76 12.53
N LEU A 93 11.12 -2.19 11.32
CA LEU A 93 12.12 -1.20 10.91
C LEU A 93 12.03 0.11 11.71
N ARG A 94 10.89 0.39 12.34
CA ARG A 94 10.70 1.52 13.25
C ARG A 94 10.98 1.17 14.71
N GLY A 95 11.27 -0.10 15.01
CA GLY A 95 11.54 -0.62 16.34
C GLY A 95 10.28 -0.89 17.18
N ALA A 96 9.09 -0.80 16.57
CA ALA A 96 7.83 -1.18 17.19
C ALA A 96 7.63 -2.71 17.14
N THR A 97 6.69 -3.22 17.92
CA THR A 97 6.40 -4.66 18.01
C THR A 97 5.15 -5.03 17.22
N ASN A 98 5.25 -6.03 16.34
CA ASN A 98 4.07 -6.62 15.70
C ASN A 98 3.30 -7.53 16.66
N VAL A 99 1.99 -7.35 16.76
CA VAL A 99 1.07 -8.25 17.44
C VAL A 99 0.18 -8.93 16.39
N PHE A 100 0.45 -10.19 16.10
CA PHE A 100 -0.25 -10.93 15.05
C PHE A 100 -1.56 -11.54 15.54
N VAL A 101 -2.62 -11.33 14.76
CA VAL A 101 -3.95 -11.91 14.94
C VAL A 101 -4.25 -12.86 13.79
N ASP A 102 -4.80 -14.03 14.11
CA ASP A 102 -5.11 -15.04 13.09
C ASP A 102 -6.27 -14.59 12.18
N VAL A 103 -6.28 -15.10 10.95
CA VAL A 103 -7.33 -14.81 9.97
C VAL A 103 -8.37 -15.93 9.93
N ASP A 104 -9.61 -15.57 9.66
CA ASP A 104 -10.63 -16.57 9.34
C ASP A 104 -10.29 -17.24 7.99
N PRO A 105 -10.29 -18.58 7.89
CA PRO A 105 -9.82 -19.30 6.70
C PRO A 105 -10.77 -19.20 5.50
N ASP A 106 -12.05 -18.87 5.72
CA ASP A 106 -13.05 -18.76 4.67
C ASP A 106 -13.07 -17.33 4.07
N THR A 107 -12.79 -16.32 4.89
CA THR A 107 -12.82 -14.90 4.50
C THR A 107 -11.44 -14.29 4.27
N LEU A 108 -10.40 -14.87 4.85
CA LEU A 108 -9.02 -14.37 4.90
C LEU A 108 -8.89 -12.99 5.59
N LEU A 109 -9.86 -12.63 6.43
CA LEU A 109 -9.89 -11.38 7.19
C LEU A 109 -9.74 -11.66 8.69
N VAL A 110 -9.27 -10.66 9.43
CA VAL A 110 -9.29 -10.67 10.90
C VAL A 110 -10.67 -10.32 11.42
N GLY A 111 -11.10 -11.02 12.49
CA GLY A 111 -12.32 -10.69 13.21
C GLY A 111 -12.10 -9.53 14.19
N ALA A 112 -13.12 -8.70 14.38
CA ALA A 112 -13.07 -7.58 15.33
C ALA A 112 -12.78 -8.07 16.76
N ASP A 113 -13.45 -9.13 17.22
CA ASP A 113 -13.25 -9.71 18.55
C ASP A 113 -11.80 -10.19 18.77
N ALA A 114 -11.15 -10.69 17.72
CA ALA A 114 -9.77 -11.17 17.79
C ALA A 114 -8.77 -10.01 17.85
N ILE A 115 -9.08 -8.88 17.19
CA ILE A 115 -8.32 -7.62 17.34
C ILE A 115 -8.50 -7.10 18.76
N ASP A 116 -9.73 -7.00 19.26
CA ASP A 116 -10.04 -6.47 20.59
C ASP A 116 -9.32 -7.27 21.70
N ALA A 117 -9.25 -8.59 21.56
CA ALA A 117 -8.53 -9.47 22.49
C ALA A 117 -7.00 -9.28 22.46
N ALA A 118 -6.44 -8.73 21.40
CA ALA A 118 -5.01 -8.51 21.22
C ALA A 118 -4.54 -7.11 21.67
N ILE A 119 -5.45 -6.18 21.92
CA ILE A 119 -5.13 -4.83 22.39
C ILE A 119 -4.71 -4.89 23.87
N THR A 120 -3.51 -4.39 24.16
CA THR A 120 -2.95 -4.29 25.52
C THR A 120 -3.12 -2.88 26.10
N PRO A 121 -2.94 -2.68 27.44
CA PRO A 121 -3.12 -1.37 28.10
C PRO A 121 -2.16 -0.26 27.65
#